data_AF-A0A969VKZ0-F1
#
_entry.id   AF-A0A969VKZ0-F1
#
_cell.length_a   1.000
_cell.length_b   1.000
_cell.length_c   1.000
_cell.angle_alpha   90.00
_cell.angle_beta   90.00
_cell.angle_gamma   90.00
#
_symmetry.space_group_name_H-M   'P 1'
#
loop_
_entity.id
_entity.type
_entity.pdbx_description
1 polymer ?
#
loop_
_entity_poly.entity_id
_entity_poly.type
_entity_poly.pdbx_seq_one_letter_code
_entity_poly.pdbx_strand_id
1 'polypeptide(L)'
;MTHTASVVPVALRAEIGQYALDDLARVTGAPCDNQLGLQALAGLSDRVFGPVDTPILYVMPEGADQPLHLPGDVIVLPRSLIETANGPEAAAGAALVERLRARAEDPMIPVLNHAGLRATFQLLTTTELPVEALRGYGEARLRATPAPLPDATLIAAFEAAQIPATPYAMAVDPEAPQMTRLAADDPYKGLAPTPLIADESWVALQGICGG
;
A
#
# COMPACT_ATOMS: atom_id res chain seq x y z
N MET A 1 20.95 -5.70 9.33
CA MET A 1 20.01 -4.76 8.68
C MET A 1 18.87 -4.37 9.63
N THR A 2 18.25 -5.31 10.34
CA THR A 2 17.13 -5.03 11.27
C THR A 2 17.43 -3.96 12.33
N HIS A 3 18.64 -3.94 12.91
CA HIS A 3 19.03 -2.92 13.88
C HIS A 3 19.32 -1.53 13.27
N THR A 4 19.66 -1.49 11.98
CA THR A 4 19.90 -0.23 11.25
C THR A 4 18.60 0.44 10.87
N ALA A 5 17.55 -0.34 10.55
CA ALA A 5 16.24 0.18 10.21
C ALA A 5 15.55 0.89 11.40
N SER A 6 15.76 0.39 12.62
CA SER A 6 15.14 0.91 13.84
C SER A 6 15.68 2.25 14.34
N VAL A 7 16.83 2.70 13.83
CA VAL A 7 17.47 3.96 14.28
C VAL A 7 17.25 5.13 13.32
N VAL A 8 16.60 4.90 12.17
CA VAL A 8 16.31 5.95 11.19
C VAL A 8 15.14 6.80 11.70
N PRO A 9 15.31 8.13 11.86
CA PRO A 9 14.24 9.03 12.33
C PRO A 9 13.03 9.01 11.38
N VAL A 10 11.82 9.21 11.93
CA VAL A 10 10.56 9.20 11.16
C VAL A 10 10.59 10.19 9.99
N ALA A 11 11.10 11.40 10.20
CA ALA A 11 11.22 12.41 9.14
C ALA A 11 12.07 11.92 7.96
N LEU A 12 13.18 11.25 8.23
CA LEU A 12 14.07 10.71 7.20
C LEU A 12 13.45 9.51 6.48
N ARG A 13 12.65 8.70 7.17
CA ARG A 13 11.88 7.62 6.54
C ARG A 13 10.84 8.16 5.57
N ALA A 14 10.18 9.27 5.91
CA ALA A 14 9.24 9.96 5.02
C ALA A 14 9.95 10.54 3.78
N GLU A 15 11.10 11.18 3.97
CA GLU A 15 11.92 11.69 2.86
C GLU A 15 12.37 10.58 1.90
N ILE A 16 12.88 9.47 2.44
CA ILE A 16 13.27 8.30 1.65
C ILE A 16 12.06 7.69 0.93
N GLY A 17 10.89 7.68 1.59
CA GLY A 17 9.61 7.27 1.00
C GLY A 17 9.24 8.12 -0.22
N GLN A 18 9.38 9.44 -0.11
CA GLN A 18 9.11 10.37 -1.21
C GLN A 18 10.06 10.11 -2.40
N TYR A 19 11.36 9.94 -2.15
CA TYR A 19 12.30 9.61 -3.21
C TYR A 19 12.00 8.26 -3.87
N ALA A 20 11.56 7.27 -3.10
CA ALA A 20 11.14 5.98 -3.63
C ALA A 20 9.87 6.10 -4.50
N LEU A 21 8.92 6.96 -4.10
CA LEU A 21 7.71 7.25 -4.88
C LEU A 21 8.04 8.00 -6.17
N ASP A 22 8.95 8.97 -6.12
CA ASP A 22 9.42 9.70 -7.31
C ASP A 22 10.15 8.75 -8.29
N ASP A 23 10.92 7.79 -7.76
CA ASP A 23 11.59 6.75 -8.55
C ASP A 23 10.57 5.82 -9.23
N LEU A 24 9.53 5.42 -8.50
CA LEU A 24 8.41 4.62 -8.99
C LEU A 24 7.65 5.37 -10.11
N ALA A 25 7.33 6.64 -9.88
CA ALA A 25 6.55 7.48 -10.79
C ALA A 25 7.19 7.64 -12.18
N ARG A 26 8.50 7.42 -12.31
CA ARG A 26 9.17 7.42 -13.62
C ARG A 26 8.67 6.33 -14.57
N VAL A 27 8.21 5.19 -14.03
CA VAL A 27 7.76 4.04 -14.84
C VAL A 27 6.27 3.80 -14.77
N THR A 28 5.60 4.28 -13.72
CA THR A 28 4.15 4.13 -13.51
C THR A 28 3.34 5.36 -13.92
N GLY A 29 4.01 6.47 -14.25
CA GLY A 29 3.39 7.79 -14.35
C GLY A 29 3.26 8.48 -12.98
N ALA A 30 2.89 9.76 -13.00
CA ALA A 30 2.66 10.53 -11.78
C ALA A 30 1.44 9.96 -11.00
N PRO A 31 1.44 10.02 -9.65
CA PRO A 31 0.27 9.63 -8.87
C PRO A 31 -0.97 10.42 -9.30
N CYS A 32 -2.12 9.73 -9.33
CA CYS A 32 -3.38 10.34 -9.69
C CYS A 32 -3.78 11.43 -8.68
N ASP A 33 -4.26 12.57 -9.17
CA ASP A 33 -4.34 13.81 -8.38
C ASP A 33 -5.70 14.54 -8.48
N ASN A 34 -6.74 13.92 -9.03
CA ASN A 34 -8.06 14.53 -9.06
C ASN A 34 -8.54 14.87 -7.64
N GLN A 35 -8.91 16.13 -7.41
CA GLN A 35 -9.20 16.64 -6.07
C GLN A 35 -10.33 15.91 -5.34
N LEU A 36 -11.42 15.55 -6.03
CA LEU A 36 -12.53 14.82 -5.43
C LEU A 36 -12.15 13.37 -5.13
N GLY A 37 -11.41 12.74 -6.05
CA GLY A 37 -10.87 11.39 -5.84
C GLY A 37 -9.90 11.33 -4.66
N LEU A 38 -9.02 12.32 -4.50
CA LEU A 38 -8.10 12.41 -3.36
C LEU A 38 -8.84 12.55 -2.03
N GLN A 39 -9.92 13.35 -1.97
CA GLN A 39 -10.75 13.48 -0.77
C GLN A 39 -11.41 12.16 -0.41
N ALA A 40 -11.96 11.45 -1.40
CA ALA A 40 -12.55 10.13 -1.18
C ALA A 40 -11.50 9.09 -0.75
N LEU A 41 -10.30 9.12 -1.32
CA LEU A 41 -9.20 8.24 -0.95
C LEU A 41 -8.73 8.48 0.49
N ALA A 42 -8.62 9.74 0.90
CA ALA A 42 -8.30 10.10 2.29
C ALA A 42 -9.37 9.58 3.26
N GLY A 43 -10.65 9.80 2.95
CA GLY A 43 -11.76 9.27 3.75
C GLY A 43 -11.76 7.74 3.84
N LEU A 44 -11.41 7.06 2.75
CA LEU A 44 -11.23 5.61 2.76
C LEU A 44 -10.07 5.19 3.68
N SER A 45 -8.91 5.86 3.59
CA SER A 45 -7.76 5.58 4.46
C SER A 45 -8.11 5.75 5.94
N ASP A 46 -8.75 6.86 6.30
CA ASP A 46 -9.20 7.14 7.66
C ASP A 46 -10.17 6.07 8.19
N ARG A 47 -11.10 5.58 7.33
CA ARG A 47 -12.02 4.51 7.71
C ARG A 47 -11.31 3.16 7.94
N VAL A 48 -10.28 2.87 7.16
CA VAL A 48 -9.55 1.59 7.24
C VAL A 48 -8.62 1.56 8.46
N PHE A 49 -7.87 2.65 8.70
CA PHE A 49 -6.78 2.66 9.68
C PHE A 49 -7.10 3.44 10.96
N GLY A 50 -8.16 4.25 10.96
CA GLY A 50 -8.44 5.20 12.03
C GLY A 50 -7.55 6.45 11.95
N PRO A 51 -7.58 7.32 12.98
CA PRO A 51 -6.92 8.63 12.96
C PRO A 51 -5.46 8.63 13.43
N VAL A 52 -4.89 7.47 13.80
CA VAL A 52 -3.53 7.37 14.37
C VAL A 52 -2.67 6.49 13.47
N ASP A 53 -1.49 7.00 13.11
CA ASP A 53 -0.51 6.31 12.25
C ASP A 53 -1.11 5.83 10.90
N THR A 54 -2.01 6.66 10.35
CA THR A 54 -2.72 6.46 9.09
C THR A 54 -1.75 6.60 7.92
N PRO A 55 -1.57 5.56 7.10
CA PRO A 55 -0.72 5.65 5.93
C PRO A 55 -1.32 6.55 4.86
N ILE A 56 -0.44 7.21 4.10
CA ILE A 56 -0.82 7.97 2.92
C ILE A 56 -1.00 6.97 1.76
N LEU A 57 -2.18 7.00 1.15
CA LEU A 57 -2.48 6.19 -0.01
C LEU A 57 -2.20 7.00 -1.29
N TYR A 58 -1.46 6.41 -2.21
CA TYR A 58 -1.27 6.93 -3.56
C TYR A 58 -1.87 5.94 -4.56
N VAL A 59 -2.50 6.47 -5.60
CA VAL A 59 -3.01 5.66 -6.72
C VAL A 59 -2.13 5.93 -7.92
N MET A 60 -1.56 4.87 -8.51
CA MET A 60 -0.76 4.99 -9.73
C MET A 60 -1.63 4.68 -10.95
N PRO A 61 -1.54 5.47 -12.02
CA PRO A 61 -2.38 5.29 -13.20
C PRO A 61 -2.03 4.02 -13.96
N GLU A 62 -0.74 3.66 -14.03
CA GLU A 62 -0.24 2.52 -14.80
C GLU A 62 0.96 1.84 -14.10
N GLY A 63 1.44 0.71 -14.63
CA GLY A 63 2.71 0.07 -14.26
C GLY A 63 2.75 -0.65 -12.90
N ALA A 64 1.85 -0.33 -11.98
CA ALA A 64 1.58 -1.12 -10.79
C ALA A 64 0.49 -2.16 -11.09
N ASP A 65 0.83 -3.44 -10.98
CA ASP A 65 -0.14 -4.53 -11.12
C ASP A 65 -0.68 -4.99 -9.75
N GLN A 66 0.09 -4.76 -8.68
CA GLN A 66 -0.25 -5.15 -7.32
C GLN A 66 0.02 -3.98 -6.36
N PRO A 67 -0.72 -3.91 -5.24
CA PRO A 67 -0.41 -3.01 -4.14
C PRO A 67 1.03 -3.18 -3.64
N LEU A 68 1.65 -2.09 -3.21
CA LEU A 68 2.94 -2.13 -2.53
C LEU A 68 3.02 -1.05 -1.46
N HIS A 69 3.98 -1.17 -0.56
CA HIS A 69 4.30 -0.12 0.41
C HIS A 69 5.73 0.39 0.24
N LEU A 70 5.92 1.65 0.63
CA LEU A 70 7.19 2.35 0.66
C LEU A 70 7.47 2.83 2.10
N PRO A 71 8.73 3.17 2.43
CA PRO A 71 9.03 3.83 3.70
C PRO A 71 8.21 5.11 3.90
N GLY A 72 8.06 5.52 5.16
CA GLY A 72 7.32 6.74 5.48
C GLY A 72 5.80 6.58 5.55
N ASP A 73 5.33 5.36 5.84
CA ASP A 73 3.89 5.02 5.90
C ASP A 73 3.15 5.35 4.60
N VAL A 74 3.76 4.98 3.48
CA VAL A 74 3.20 5.14 2.14
C VAL A 74 2.71 3.79 1.61
N ILE A 75 1.48 3.74 1.13
CA ILE A 75 0.92 2.61 0.41
C ILE A 75 0.51 3.06 -0.99
N VAL A 76 0.91 2.29 -1.98
CA VAL A 76 0.66 2.52 -3.38
C VAL A 76 -0.34 1.48 -3.87
N LEU A 77 -1.42 1.95 -4.48
CA LEU A 77 -2.49 1.14 -5.05
C LEU A 77 -2.51 1.30 -6.57
N PRO A 78 -2.69 0.21 -7.33
CA PRO A 78 -2.94 0.29 -8.76
C PRO A 78 -4.35 0.81 -9.04
N ARG A 79 -4.50 1.66 -10.06
CA ARG A 79 -5.79 2.17 -10.55
C ARG A 79 -6.82 1.06 -10.82
N SER A 80 -6.37 -0.11 -11.26
CA SER A 80 -7.23 -1.26 -11.56
C SER A 80 -8.06 -1.73 -10.37
N LEU A 81 -7.55 -1.63 -9.14
CA LEU A 81 -8.27 -2.00 -7.92
C LEU A 81 -9.40 -1.03 -7.56
N ILE A 82 -9.45 0.13 -8.21
CA ILE A 82 -10.48 1.14 -8.00
C ILE A 82 -11.48 1.11 -9.15
N GLU A 83 -11.01 1.07 -10.39
CA GLU A 83 -11.90 1.18 -11.54
C GLU A 83 -12.63 -0.11 -11.91
N THR A 84 -12.00 -1.26 -11.69
CA THR A 84 -12.59 -2.55 -12.10
C THR A 84 -13.36 -3.21 -10.96
N ALA A 85 -13.16 -2.75 -9.73
CA ALA A 85 -13.84 -3.27 -8.55
C ALA A 85 -15.30 -2.81 -8.49
N ASN A 86 -16.16 -3.66 -7.95
CA ASN A 86 -17.58 -3.33 -7.74
C ASN A 86 -17.83 -2.35 -6.58
N GLY A 87 -16.82 -2.11 -5.74
CA GLY A 87 -16.93 -1.27 -4.54
C GLY A 87 -15.58 -0.99 -3.89
N PRO A 88 -15.55 -0.09 -2.89
CA PRO A 88 -14.33 0.37 -2.23
C PRO A 88 -13.63 -0.73 -1.40
N GLU A 89 -14.30 -1.84 -1.10
CA GLU A 89 -13.79 -2.92 -0.26
C GLU A 89 -12.55 -3.59 -0.84
N ALA A 90 -12.44 -3.67 -2.18
CA ALA A 90 -11.26 -4.24 -2.82
C ALA A 90 -10.01 -3.38 -2.56
N ALA A 91 -10.10 -2.07 -2.80
CA ALA A 91 -9.03 -1.12 -2.55
C ALA A 91 -8.70 -1.00 -1.05
N ALA A 92 -9.74 -0.99 -0.20
CA ALA A 92 -9.59 -0.94 1.25
C ALA A 92 -8.87 -2.19 1.80
N GLY A 93 -9.30 -3.38 1.35
CA GLY A 93 -8.65 -4.64 1.71
C GLY A 93 -7.21 -4.71 1.22
N ALA A 94 -6.94 -4.23 0.01
CA ALA A 94 -5.58 -4.14 -0.52
C ALA A 94 -4.67 -3.25 0.34
N ALA A 95 -5.15 -2.06 0.73
CA ALA A 95 -4.43 -1.17 1.62
C ALA A 95 -4.20 -1.81 2.99
N LEU A 96 -5.23 -2.47 3.56
CA LEU A 96 -5.13 -3.18 4.83
C LEU A 96 -4.05 -4.26 4.79
N VAL A 97 -4.05 -5.11 3.75
CA VAL A 97 -3.08 -6.19 3.59
C VAL A 97 -1.66 -5.64 3.40
N GLU A 98 -1.47 -4.57 2.63
CA GLU A 98 -0.16 -3.92 2.51
C GLU A 98 0.33 -3.34 3.83
N ARG A 99 -0.56 -2.75 4.63
CA ARG A 99 -0.19 -2.27 5.97
C ARG A 99 0.30 -3.40 6.86
N LEU A 100 -0.29 -4.59 6.77
CA LEU A 100 0.20 -5.77 7.50
C LEU A 100 1.58 -6.20 7.02
N ARG A 101 1.82 -6.21 5.71
CA ARG A 101 3.15 -6.54 5.14
C ARG A 101 4.21 -5.54 5.60
N ALA A 102 3.91 -4.25 5.54
CA ALA A 102 4.79 -3.17 6.00
C ALA A 102 5.09 -3.22 7.51
N ARG A 103 4.24 -3.87 8.31
CA ARG A 103 4.47 -4.08 9.76
C ARG A 103 5.20 -5.40 10.05
N ALA A 104 5.02 -6.40 9.19
CA ALA A 104 5.70 -7.69 9.33
C ALA A 104 7.20 -7.58 9.07
N GLU A 105 7.60 -6.73 8.13
CA GLU A 105 9.00 -6.39 7.86
C GLU A 105 9.16 -4.87 7.74
N ASP A 106 10.15 -4.29 8.43
CA ASP A 106 10.41 -2.86 8.38
C ASP A 106 10.72 -2.42 6.91
N PRO A 107 9.96 -1.46 6.33
CA PRO A 107 10.13 -1.03 4.93
C PRO A 107 11.51 -0.44 4.60
N MET A 108 12.29 -0.06 5.62
CA MET A 108 13.68 0.37 5.41
C MET A 108 14.61 -0.79 5.09
N ILE A 109 14.30 -2.03 5.49
CA ILE A 109 15.17 -3.18 5.20
C ILE A 109 15.36 -3.37 3.68
N PRO A 110 14.30 -3.41 2.85
CA PRO A 110 14.43 -3.44 1.39
C PRO A 110 15.20 -2.26 0.82
N VAL A 111 15.00 -1.04 1.34
CA VAL A 111 15.77 0.15 0.91
C VAL A 111 17.26 -0.02 1.15
N LEU A 112 17.65 -0.42 2.36
CA LEU A 112 19.06 -0.56 2.73
C LEU A 112 19.73 -1.68 1.94
N ASN A 113 19.00 -2.76 1.66
CA ASN A 113 19.46 -3.83 0.76
C ASN A 113 19.71 -3.30 -0.65
N HIS A 114 18.80 -2.47 -1.19
CA HIS A 114 18.94 -1.88 -2.53
C HIS A 114 20.08 -0.86 -2.60
N ALA A 115 20.14 0.07 -1.64
CA ALA A 115 21.15 1.12 -1.57
C ALA A 115 22.58 0.57 -1.35
N GLY A 116 22.69 -0.63 -0.78
CA GLY A 116 23.94 -1.31 -0.53
C GLY A 116 24.67 -0.82 0.73
N LEU A 117 25.74 -1.53 1.07
CA LEU A 117 26.46 -1.35 2.35
C LEU A 117 27.09 0.03 2.52
N ARG A 118 27.61 0.62 1.44
CA ARG A 118 28.30 1.92 1.49
C ARG A 118 27.32 3.06 1.80
N ALA A 119 26.21 3.13 1.09
CA ALA A 119 25.17 4.14 1.32
C ALA A 119 24.50 3.95 2.68
N THR A 120 24.29 2.70 3.11
CA THR A 120 23.79 2.37 4.45
C THR A 120 24.72 2.86 5.56
N PHE A 121 26.03 2.69 5.41
CA PHE A 121 27.01 3.19 6.38
C PHE A 121 27.06 4.72 6.40
N GLN A 122 26.93 5.37 5.24
CA GLN A 122 26.81 6.83 5.17
C GLN A 122 25.56 7.31 5.90
N LEU A 123 24.39 6.72 5.64
CA LEU A 123 23.15 7.02 6.36
C LEU A 123 23.32 6.92 7.88
N LEU A 124 24.04 5.93 8.38
CA LEU A 124 24.30 5.76 9.81
C LEU A 124 25.20 6.83 10.41
N THR A 125 26.06 7.46 9.62
CA THR A 125 27.05 8.44 10.10
C THR A 125 26.64 9.89 9.82
N THR A 126 25.91 10.13 8.73
CA THR A 126 25.49 11.47 8.28
C THR A 126 23.99 11.69 8.39
N THR A 127 23.20 10.66 8.73
CA THR A 127 21.73 10.70 8.70
C THR A 127 21.15 11.13 7.35
N GLU A 128 21.86 10.82 6.27
CA GLU A 128 21.45 11.14 4.89
C GLU A 128 21.67 9.91 4.00
N LEU A 129 20.69 9.59 3.17
CA LEU A 129 20.82 8.58 2.13
C LEU A 129 21.03 9.29 0.78
N PRO A 130 22.13 9.04 0.05
CA PRO A 130 22.32 9.62 -1.28
C PRO A 130 21.17 9.24 -2.22
N VAL A 131 20.59 10.22 -2.91
CA VAL A 131 19.42 10.00 -3.80
C VAL A 131 19.76 8.99 -4.91
N GLU A 132 21.00 9.00 -5.40
CA GLU A 132 21.47 8.04 -6.40
C GLU A 132 21.42 6.58 -5.91
N ALA A 133 21.48 6.37 -4.59
CA ALA A 133 21.37 5.04 -4.01
C ALA A 133 19.93 4.49 -4.04
N LEU A 134 18.93 5.34 -4.25
CA LEU A 134 17.52 4.94 -4.44
C LEU A 134 17.14 4.77 -5.92
N ARG A 135 18.04 5.07 -6.86
CA ARG A 135 17.74 4.93 -8.28
C ARG A 135 17.38 3.48 -8.62
N GLY A 136 16.23 3.29 -9.27
CA GLY A 136 15.69 2.00 -9.66
C GLY A 136 15.05 1.21 -8.51
N TYR A 137 14.95 1.80 -7.31
CA TYR A 137 14.31 1.14 -6.18
C TYR A 137 12.81 0.94 -6.40
N GLY A 138 12.09 1.94 -6.90
CA GLY A 138 10.66 1.85 -7.20
C GLY A 138 10.39 0.76 -8.24
N GLU A 139 11.20 0.71 -9.30
CA GLU A 139 11.15 -0.34 -10.32
C GLU A 139 11.41 -1.74 -9.74
N ALA A 140 12.39 -1.87 -8.83
CA ALA A 140 12.67 -3.12 -8.15
C ALA A 140 11.51 -3.55 -7.24
N ARG A 141 10.82 -2.59 -6.60
CA ARG A 141 9.64 -2.86 -5.76
C ARG A 141 8.44 -3.34 -6.57
N LEU A 142 8.20 -2.78 -7.77
CA LEU A 142 7.14 -3.29 -8.67
C LEU A 142 7.31 -4.76 -9.04
N ARG A 143 8.56 -5.21 -9.18
CA ARG A 143 8.89 -6.59 -9.57
C ARG A 143 9.00 -7.54 -8.38
N ALA A 144 9.01 -7.02 -7.16
CA ALA A 144 9.19 -7.82 -5.97
C ALA A 144 7.92 -8.63 -5.68
N THR A 145 8.08 -9.93 -5.43
CA THR A 145 6.97 -10.75 -4.95
C THR A 145 6.56 -10.30 -3.55
N PRO A 146 5.28 -9.99 -3.30
CA PRO A 146 4.83 -9.60 -1.97
C PRO A 146 5.07 -10.73 -0.95
N ALA A 147 5.47 -10.34 0.26
CA ALA A 147 5.66 -11.30 1.34
C ALA A 147 4.33 -12.01 1.67
N PRO A 148 4.32 -13.34 1.80
CA PRO A 148 3.12 -14.08 2.19
C PRO A 148 2.78 -13.75 3.65
N LEU A 149 1.48 -13.59 3.92
CA LEU A 149 0.94 -13.43 5.27
C LEU A 149 0.15 -14.68 5.65
N PRO A 150 0.15 -15.11 6.92
CA PRO A 150 -0.70 -16.21 7.38
C PRO A 150 -2.19 -15.87 7.22
N ASP A 151 -3.02 -16.84 6.82
CA ASP A 151 -4.45 -16.58 6.59
C ASP A 151 -5.16 -16.13 7.86
N ALA A 152 -4.82 -16.71 9.01
CA ALA A 152 -5.37 -16.30 10.30
C ALA A 152 -5.09 -14.81 10.59
N THR A 153 -3.91 -14.30 10.20
CA THR A 153 -3.57 -12.88 10.33
C THR A 153 -4.42 -12.01 9.40
N LEU A 154 -4.64 -12.47 8.16
CA LEU A 154 -5.48 -11.76 7.19
C LEU A 154 -6.94 -11.71 7.67
N ILE A 155 -7.53 -12.86 8.01
CA ILE A 155 -8.92 -12.98 8.47
C ILE A 155 -9.16 -12.09 9.69
N ALA A 156 -8.29 -12.16 10.70
CA ALA A 156 -8.42 -11.35 11.91
C ALA A 156 -8.33 -9.84 11.61
N ALA A 157 -7.50 -9.43 10.64
CA ALA A 157 -7.40 -8.03 10.24
C ALA A 157 -8.65 -7.54 9.52
N PHE A 158 -9.19 -8.33 8.58
CA PHE A 158 -10.45 -8.01 7.89
C PHE A 158 -11.63 -7.93 8.86
N GLU A 159 -11.70 -8.87 9.82
CA GLU A 159 -12.70 -8.84 10.89
C GLU A 159 -12.60 -7.57 11.72
N ALA A 160 -11.39 -7.24 12.22
CA ALA A 160 -11.15 -6.06 13.06
C ALA A 160 -11.41 -4.73 12.35
N ALA A 161 -11.07 -4.63 11.05
CA ALA A 161 -11.33 -3.44 10.25
C ALA A 161 -12.81 -3.33 9.79
N GLN A 162 -13.59 -4.39 9.98
CA GLN A 162 -14.95 -4.55 9.49
C GLN A 162 -15.05 -4.37 7.97
N ILE A 163 -14.15 -5.04 7.24
CA ILE A 163 -14.08 -5.04 5.78
C ILE A 163 -14.29 -6.48 5.29
N PRO A 164 -15.18 -6.74 4.32
CA PRO A 164 -15.28 -8.06 3.70
C PRO A 164 -13.98 -8.45 2.99
N ALA A 165 -13.51 -9.67 3.19
CA ALA A 165 -12.28 -10.14 2.56
C ALA A 165 -12.48 -10.56 1.09
N THR A 166 -13.71 -10.94 0.71
CA THR A 166 -14.03 -11.45 -0.63
C THR A 166 -13.72 -10.46 -1.75
N PRO A 167 -14.12 -9.17 -1.69
CA PRO A 167 -13.83 -8.21 -2.76
C PRO A 167 -12.32 -8.05 -3.02
N TYR A 168 -11.50 -8.04 -1.97
CA TYR A 168 -10.05 -8.01 -2.10
C TYR A 168 -9.51 -9.29 -2.77
N ALA A 169 -9.92 -10.46 -2.28
CA ALA A 169 -9.47 -11.75 -2.82
C ALA A 169 -9.79 -11.89 -4.32
N MET A 170 -10.98 -11.45 -4.73
CA MET A 170 -11.43 -11.50 -6.12
C MET A 170 -10.71 -10.48 -7.02
N ALA A 171 -10.33 -9.33 -6.48
CA ALA A 171 -9.69 -8.27 -7.25
C ALA A 171 -8.18 -8.49 -7.44
N VAL A 172 -7.52 -9.18 -6.49
CA VAL A 172 -6.07 -9.46 -6.58
C VAL A 172 -5.76 -10.64 -7.48
N ASP A 173 -6.28 -11.82 -7.14
CA ASP A 173 -6.08 -13.03 -7.93
C ASP A 173 -7.13 -14.08 -7.51
N PRO A 174 -8.27 -14.19 -8.21
CA PRO A 174 -9.34 -15.10 -7.83
C PRO A 174 -8.95 -16.58 -7.94
N GLU A 175 -7.91 -16.91 -8.72
CA GLU A 175 -7.45 -18.29 -8.94
C GLU A 175 -6.36 -18.71 -7.94
N ALA A 176 -5.70 -17.74 -7.27
CA ALA A 176 -4.69 -18.04 -6.27
C ALA A 176 -5.25 -18.85 -5.09
N PRO A 177 -4.63 -19.99 -4.71
CA PRO A 177 -5.13 -20.83 -3.61
C PRO A 177 -5.28 -20.10 -2.26
N GLN A 178 -4.47 -19.08 -2.00
CA GLN A 178 -4.61 -18.26 -0.80
C GLN A 178 -5.84 -17.35 -0.88
N MET A 179 -6.09 -16.72 -2.02
CA MET A 179 -7.24 -15.84 -2.20
C MET A 179 -8.55 -16.64 -2.20
N THR A 180 -8.56 -17.84 -2.79
CA THR A 180 -9.71 -18.75 -2.70
C THR A 180 -10.04 -19.09 -1.24
N ARG A 181 -9.04 -19.38 -0.41
CA ARG A 181 -9.25 -19.67 1.02
C ARG A 181 -9.67 -18.42 1.80
N LEU A 182 -9.06 -17.27 1.54
CA LEU A 182 -9.43 -16.01 2.16
C LEU A 182 -10.88 -15.60 1.84
N ALA A 183 -11.32 -15.75 0.59
CA ALA A 183 -12.71 -15.57 0.19
C ALA A 183 -13.62 -16.64 0.80
N ALA A 184 -13.14 -17.88 0.98
CA ALA A 184 -13.89 -18.94 1.62
C ALA A 184 -14.14 -18.70 3.12
N ASP A 185 -13.17 -18.07 3.80
CA ASP A 185 -13.18 -17.81 5.23
C ASP A 185 -13.55 -16.34 5.57
N ASP A 186 -14.09 -15.60 4.60
CA ASP A 186 -14.49 -14.20 4.80
C ASP A 186 -15.53 -14.06 5.94
N PRO A 187 -15.21 -13.31 7.01
CA PRO A 187 -16.08 -13.18 8.19
C PRO A 187 -17.41 -12.49 7.89
N TYR A 188 -17.52 -11.79 6.75
CA TYR A 188 -18.70 -11.03 6.36
C TYR A 188 -19.51 -11.68 5.23
N LYS A 189 -19.34 -12.98 4.96
CA LYS A 189 -20.13 -13.70 3.94
C LYS A 189 -21.64 -13.48 4.11
N GLY A 190 -22.24 -12.75 3.18
CA GLY A 190 -23.68 -12.46 3.18
C GLY A 190 -24.13 -11.41 4.20
N LEU A 191 -23.19 -10.73 4.85
CA LEU A 191 -23.44 -9.58 5.73
C LEU A 191 -23.10 -8.29 4.98
N ALA A 192 -23.89 -7.24 5.21
CA ALA A 192 -23.59 -5.90 4.74
C ALA A 192 -22.94 -5.11 5.90
N PRO A 193 -21.60 -5.04 5.99
CA PRO A 193 -20.97 -4.18 6.99
C PRO A 193 -21.29 -2.71 6.71
N THR A 194 -20.97 -1.85 7.67
CA THR A 194 -21.14 -0.40 7.50
C THR A 194 -20.35 0.06 6.27
N PRO A 195 -20.96 0.84 5.36
CA PRO A 195 -20.27 1.35 4.17
C PRO A 195 -18.94 2.00 4.52
N LEU A 196 -17.92 1.78 3.68
CA LEU A 196 -16.59 2.34 3.92
C LEU A 196 -16.53 3.84 3.62
N ILE A 197 -17.15 4.23 2.51
CA ILE A 197 -17.31 5.62 2.06
C ILE A 197 -18.70 5.76 1.43
N ALA A 198 -19.18 6.99 1.29
CA ALA A 198 -20.43 7.26 0.58
C ALA A 198 -20.33 6.94 -0.91
N ASP A 199 -21.45 6.60 -1.55
CA ASP A 199 -21.48 6.20 -2.97
C ASP A 199 -20.92 7.29 -3.89
N GLU A 200 -21.23 8.55 -3.64
CA GLU A 200 -20.69 9.69 -4.39
C GLU A 200 -19.17 9.82 -4.24
N SER A 201 -18.64 9.45 -3.06
CA SER A 201 -17.19 9.43 -2.81
C SER A 201 -16.55 8.27 -3.56
N TRP A 202 -17.22 7.11 -3.63
CA TRP A 202 -16.75 5.99 -4.44
C TRP A 202 -16.67 6.35 -5.93
N VAL A 203 -17.72 6.99 -6.47
CA VAL A 203 -17.72 7.47 -7.87
C VAL A 203 -16.60 8.49 -8.09
N ALA A 204 -16.39 9.42 -7.16
CA ALA A 204 -15.27 10.37 -7.24
C ALA A 204 -13.91 9.66 -7.23
N LEU A 205 -13.75 8.62 -6.42
CA LEU A 205 -12.53 7.81 -6.35
C LEU A 205 -12.27 7.05 -7.64
N GLN A 206 -13.30 6.53 -8.32
CA GLN A 206 -13.15 5.92 -9.64
C GLN A 206 -12.64 6.92 -10.70
N GLY A 207 -12.95 8.20 -10.54
CA GLY A 207 -12.43 9.29 -11.37
C GLY A 207 -11.06 9.83 -10.94
N ILE A 208 -10.35 9.21 -9.98
CA ILE A 208 -9.14 9.81 -9.38
C ILE A 208 -8.04 10.10 -10.40
N CYS A 209 -7.93 9.28 -11.44
CA CYS A 209 -6.95 9.42 -12.52
C CYS A 209 -7.50 10.15 -13.77
N GLY A 210 -8.71 10.72 -13.70
CA GLY A 210 -9.40 11.37 -14.82
C GLY A 210 -9.16 12.88 -14.95
N GLY A 211 -7.97 13.35 -14.55
CA GLY A 211 -7.54 14.76 -14.63
C GLY A 211 -6.99 15.17 -15.99
#